data_AF-Q6WE82-F1
#
_entry.id   AF-Q6WE82-F1
#
_cell.length_a   1.000
_cell.length_b   1.000
_cell.length_c   1.000
_cell.angle_alpha   90.00
_cell.angle_beta   90.00
_cell.angle_gamma   90.00
#
_symmetry.space_group_name_H-M   'P 1'
#
loop_
_entity.id
_entity.type
_entity.pdbx_description
1 polymer ?
#
loop_
_entity_poly.entity_id
_entity_poly.type
_entity_poly.pdbx_seq_one_letter_code
_entity_poly.pdbx_strand_id
1 'polypeptide(L)'
;GGVGKTTLAKEFYNRERSHYSKCYFLYDVRDNADKGSLNLLQKELLSSLCGWDKPIVSVDEGIGILKKHISTPNVLLILDDVDKADQVYELLPDLTLLHPDTLVLITSRYRDVLISSGVEESSIYMLTGLTTQHSHELFCLHSFNRPHAAPAFESLVQKFVEACGGLPLSL
;
A
#
# COMPACT_ATOMS: atom_id res chain seq x y z
N GLY A 1 5.83 -1.14 12.26
CA GLY A 1 4.60 -0.48 11.75
C GLY A 1 4.75 1.03 11.88
N GLY A 2 3.80 1.84 11.39
CA GLY A 2 3.71 3.29 11.71
C GLY A 2 4.62 4.26 10.93
N VAL A 3 5.44 3.78 10.00
CA VAL A 3 6.37 4.62 9.19
C VAL A 3 5.71 5.34 8.00
N GLY A 4 4.40 5.12 7.77
CA GLY A 4 3.66 5.83 6.70
C GLY A 4 3.61 5.13 5.33
N LYS A 5 3.81 3.80 5.24
CA LYS A 5 3.72 3.05 3.96
C LYS A 5 2.38 3.25 3.24
N THR A 6 1.27 3.04 3.96
CA THR A 6 -0.09 3.25 3.44
C THR A 6 -0.30 4.69 2.98
N THR A 7 0.18 5.67 3.75
CA THR A 7 0.11 7.09 3.40
C THR A 7 0.89 7.38 2.11
N LEU A 8 2.11 6.87 2.00
CA LEU A 8 2.94 7.02 0.80
C LEU A 8 2.29 6.37 -0.44
N ALA A 9 1.78 5.15 -0.30
CA ALA A 9 1.08 4.45 -1.37
C ALA A 9 -0.18 5.22 -1.82
N LYS A 10 -0.93 5.79 -0.87
CA LYS A 10 -2.13 6.58 -1.17
C LYS A 10 -1.79 7.89 -1.88
N GLU A 11 -0.75 8.59 -1.44
CA GLU A 11 -0.25 9.78 -2.11
C GLU A 11 0.22 9.47 -3.53
N PHE A 12 0.96 8.37 -3.72
CA PHE A 12 1.37 7.90 -5.04
C PHE A 12 0.15 7.61 -5.94
N TYR A 13 -0.82 6.84 -5.44
CA TYR A 13 -2.06 6.55 -6.18
C TYR A 13 -2.78 7.82 -6.63
N ASN A 14 -2.97 8.78 -5.72
CA ASN A 14 -3.71 10.01 -6.01
C ASN A 14 -3.04 10.85 -7.10
N ARG A 15 -1.70 10.87 -7.13
CA ARG A 15 -0.90 11.61 -8.12
C ARG A 15 -0.88 10.91 -9.46
N GLU A 16 -0.69 9.59 -9.47
CA GLU A 16 -0.38 8.87 -10.70
C GLU A 16 -1.61 8.30 -11.40
N ARG A 17 -2.74 8.10 -10.70
CA ARG A 17 -3.91 7.38 -11.23
C ARG A 17 -4.45 7.91 -12.57
N SER A 18 -4.28 9.20 -12.87
CA SER A 18 -4.73 9.79 -14.14
C SER A 18 -3.92 9.37 -15.35
N HIS A 19 -2.72 8.81 -15.15
CA HIS A 19 -1.87 8.30 -16.23
C HIS A 19 -2.27 6.87 -16.65
N TYR A 20 -3.05 6.18 -15.83
CA TYR A 20 -3.44 4.80 -16.04
C TYR A 20 -4.87 4.68 -16.57
N SER A 21 -5.08 3.73 -17.48
CA SER A 21 -6.41 3.45 -18.04
C SER A 21 -7.34 2.81 -16.99
N LYS A 22 -6.75 2.08 -16.05
CA LYS A 22 -7.42 1.46 -14.91
C LYS A 22 -6.54 1.63 -13.69
N CYS A 23 -7.13 1.99 -12.57
CA CYS A 23 -6.40 2.17 -11.33
C CYS A 23 -7.21 1.61 -10.16
N TYR A 24 -6.58 0.83 -9.28
CA TYR A 24 -7.23 0.32 -8.10
C TYR A 24 -6.33 0.35 -6.87
N PHE A 25 -6.90 0.76 -5.74
CA PHE A 25 -6.25 0.72 -4.44
C PHE A 25 -7.00 -0.28 -3.58
N LEU A 26 -6.43 -1.47 -3.40
CA LEU A 26 -6.96 -2.45 -2.48
C LEU A 26 -6.36 -2.22 -1.09
N TYR A 27 -7.17 -1.63 -0.22
CA TYR A 27 -6.78 -1.22 1.12
C TYR A 27 -6.81 -2.39 2.10
N ASP A 28 -5.79 -2.50 2.96
CA ASP A 28 -5.74 -3.44 4.10
C ASP A 28 -6.08 -4.91 3.73
N VAL A 29 -5.27 -5.47 2.83
CA VAL A 29 -5.40 -6.83 2.32
C VAL A 29 -5.39 -7.85 3.45
N ARG A 30 -4.51 -7.69 4.44
CA ARG A 30 -4.43 -8.56 5.60
C ARG A 30 -5.75 -8.63 6.36
N ASP A 31 -6.28 -7.50 6.81
CA ASP A 31 -7.50 -7.50 7.61
C ASP A 31 -8.70 -8.00 6.78
N ASN A 32 -8.77 -7.67 5.49
CA ASN A 32 -9.86 -8.12 4.62
C ASN A 32 -9.78 -9.63 4.32
N ALA A 33 -8.58 -10.19 4.19
CA ALA A 33 -8.37 -11.62 4.04
C ALA A 33 -8.68 -12.40 5.33
N ASP A 34 -8.60 -11.77 6.50
CA ASP A 34 -8.97 -12.39 7.78
C ASP A 34 -10.48 -12.25 8.09
N LYS A 35 -11.12 -11.14 7.68
CA LYS A 35 -12.57 -10.87 7.90
C LYS A 35 -13.49 -11.54 6.88
N GLY A 36 -12.95 -11.89 5.72
CA GLY A 36 -13.66 -12.54 4.64
C GLY A 36 -12.80 -13.62 4.01
N SER A 37 -13.29 -14.23 2.93
CA SER A 37 -12.46 -15.11 2.10
C SER A 37 -11.81 -14.30 0.96
N LEU A 38 -10.62 -14.74 0.51
CA LEU A 38 -9.87 -14.09 -0.57
C LEU A 38 -10.67 -13.93 -1.88
N ASN A 39 -11.67 -14.77 -2.11
CA ASN A 39 -12.63 -14.60 -3.21
C ASN A 39 -13.43 -13.27 -3.16
N LEU A 40 -13.66 -12.69 -1.97
CA LEU A 40 -14.31 -11.39 -1.82
C LEU A 40 -13.39 -10.28 -2.30
N LEU A 41 -12.10 -10.37 -1.95
CA LEU A 41 -11.07 -9.45 -2.42
C LEU A 41 -10.88 -9.56 -3.95
N GLN A 42 -10.88 -10.79 -4.50
CA GLN A 42 -10.88 -10.99 -5.95
C GLN A 42 -12.10 -10.37 -6.63
N LYS A 43 -13.29 -10.51 -6.03
CA LYS A 43 -14.54 -9.92 -6.55
C LYS A 43 -14.49 -8.40 -6.52
N GLU A 44 -14.01 -7.82 -5.42
CA GLU A 44 -13.84 -6.38 -5.26
C GLU A 44 -12.87 -5.82 -6.32
N LEU A 45 -11.74 -6.51 -6.51
CA LEU A 45 -10.73 -6.16 -7.52
C LEU A 45 -11.29 -6.28 -8.93
N LEU A 46 -11.98 -7.36 -9.27
CA LEU A 46 -12.61 -7.56 -10.59
C LEU A 46 -13.72 -6.57 -10.87
N SER A 47 -14.58 -6.30 -9.89
CA SER A 47 -15.61 -5.26 -9.98
C SER A 47 -14.98 -3.92 -10.35
N SER A 48 -13.83 -3.60 -9.77
CA SER A 48 -13.16 -2.32 -10.01
C SER A 48 -12.35 -2.27 -11.31
N LEU A 49 -11.75 -3.39 -11.73
CA LEU A 49 -10.94 -3.46 -12.96
C LEU A 49 -11.78 -3.60 -14.24
N CYS A 50 -12.94 -4.24 -14.17
CA CYS A 50 -13.74 -4.55 -15.36
C CYS A 50 -15.26 -4.51 -15.16
N GLY A 51 -15.76 -4.02 -14.02
CA GLY A 51 -17.20 -3.96 -13.76
C GLY A 51 -17.84 -5.33 -13.53
N TRP A 52 -17.06 -6.33 -13.10
CA TRP A 52 -17.55 -7.67 -12.84
C TRP A 52 -18.57 -7.70 -11.69
N ASP A 53 -19.76 -8.20 -11.98
CA ASP A 53 -20.89 -8.26 -11.03
C ASP A 53 -21.27 -9.70 -10.62
N LYS A 54 -20.76 -10.71 -11.35
CA LYS A 54 -21.08 -12.12 -11.12
C LYS A 54 -20.41 -12.65 -9.85
N PRO A 55 -21.02 -13.65 -9.17
CA PRO A 55 -20.37 -14.35 -8.08
C PRO A 55 -19.10 -15.05 -8.57
N ILE A 56 -18.10 -15.13 -7.69
CA ILE A 56 -16.90 -15.96 -7.89
C ILE A 56 -17.13 -17.23 -7.07
N VAL A 57 -17.21 -18.36 -7.75
CA VAL A 57 -17.56 -19.67 -7.15
C VAL A 57 -16.36 -20.25 -6.41
N SER A 58 -15.13 -19.99 -6.87
CA SER A 58 -13.89 -20.39 -6.19
C SER A 58 -12.74 -19.40 -6.43
N VAL A 59 -11.73 -19.46 -5.56
CA VAL A 59 -10.50 -18.65 -5.70
C VAL A 59 -9.83 -18.90 -7.05
N ASP A 60 -9.77 -20.16 -7.51
CA ASP A 60 -9.19 -20.52 -8.81
C ASP A 60 -9.94 -19.90 -10.00
N GLU A 61 -11.27 -19.81 -9.91
CA GLU A 61 -12.07 -19.12 -10.92
C GLU A 61 -11.71 -17.63 -10.95
N GLY A 62 -11.64 -16.98 -9.78
CA GLY A 62 -11.25 -15.58 -9.64
C GLY A 62 -9.85 -15.31 -10.22
N ILE A 63 -8.88 -16.16 -9.92
CA ILE A 63 -7.52 -16.16 -10.49
C ILE A 63 -7.58 -16.20 -12.03
N GLY A 64 -8.35 -17.12 -12.60
CA GLY A 64 -8.47 -17.29 -14.04
C GLY A 64 -9.05 -16.06 -14.75
N ILE A 65 -9.99 -15.37 -14.10
CA ILE A 65 -10.58 -14.13 -14.61
C ILE A 65 -9.58 -12.97 -14.46
N LEU A 66 -8.95 -12.82 -13.28
CA LEU A 66 -7.98 -11.77 -13.00
C LEU A 66 -6.81 -11.79 -13.99
N LYS A 67 -6.28 -12.98 -14.32
CA LYS A 67 -5.21 -13.15 -15.34
C LYS A 67 -5.53 -12.44 -16.65
N LYS A 68 -6.78 -12.52 -17.13
CA LYS A 68 -7.19 -11.89 -18.40
C LYS A 68 -7.20 -10.35 -18.32
N HIS A 69 -7.38 -9.80 -17.12
CA HIS A 69 -7.49 -8.35 -16.92
C HIS A 69 -6.17 -7.70 -16.51
N ILE A 70 -5.32 -8.36 -15.74
CA ILE A 70 -4.01 -7.82 -15.34
C ILE A 70 -3.01 -7.77 -16.51
N SER A 71 -3.20 -8.63 -17.52
CA SER A 71 -2.45 -8.57 -18.78
C SER A 71 -2.91 -7.44 -19.73
N THR A 72 -3.90 -6.63 -19.34
CA THR A 72 -4.24 -5.42 -20.10
C THR A 72 -3.21 -4.32 -19.83
N PRO A 73 -2.84 -3.53 -20.84
CA PRO A 73 -1.85 -2.46 -20.68
C PRO A 73 -2.36 -1.34 -19.77
N ASN A 74 -1.42 -0.61 -19.20
CA ASN A 74 -1.68 0.65 -18.51
C ASN A 74 -2.65 0.51 -17.31
N VAL A 75 -2.33 -0.43 -16.41
CA VAL A 75 -3.04 -0.66 -15.14
C VAL A 75 -2.16 -0.24 -13.96
N LEU A 76 -2.73 0.49 -12.99
CA LEU A 76 -2.13 0.74 -11.69
C LEU A 76 -2.88 -0.05 -10.61
N LEU A 77 -2.19 -0.95 -9.90
CA LEU A 77 -2.77 -1.69 -8.80
C LEU A 77 -1.94 -1.51 -7.53
N ILE A 78 -2.59 -1.14 -6.43
CA ILE A 78 -1.96 -1.09 -5.11
C ILE A 78 -2.58 -2.16 -4.21
N LEU A 79 -1.73 -2.99 -3.61
CA LEU A 79 -2.09 -3.97 -2.57
C LEU A 79 -1.49 -3.50 -1.24
N ASP A 80 -2.33 -2.99 -0.33
CA ASP A 80 -1.88 -2.41 0.93
C ASP A 80 -1.92 -3.40 2.11
N ASP A 81 -0.92 -3.34 2.99
CA ASP A 81 -0.73 -4.17 4.19
C ASP A 81 -0.84 -5.68 3.95
N VAL A 82 -0.12 -6.19 2.95
CA VAL A 82 0.03 -7.64 2.71
C VAL A 82 0.93 -8.27 3.77
N ASP A 83 0.51 -9.39 4.37
CA ASP A 83 1.28 -10.10 5.40
C ASP A 83 1.52 -11.59 5.10
N LYS A 84 0.94 -12.13 4.03
CA LYS A 84 1.15 -13.50 3.57
C LYS A 84 1.34 -13.53 2.05
N ALA A 85 2.27 -14.35 1.56
CA ALA A 85 2.52 -14.46 0.12
C ALA A 85 1.30 -15.00 -0.65
N ASP A 86 0.54 -15.91 -0.03
CA ASP A 86 -0.68 -16.48 -0.61
C ASP A 86 -1.72 -15.41 -0.96
N GLN A 87 -1.80 -14.31 -0.21
CA GLN A 87 -2.68 -13.18 -0.55
C GLN A 87 -2.31 -12.57 -1.91
N VAL A 88 -1.01 -12.49 -2.24
CA VAL A 88 -0.56 -11.99 -3.54
C VAL A 88 -0.83 -13.04 -4.60
N TYR A 89 -0.53 -14.32 -4.38
CA TYR A 89 -0.79 -15.36 -5.37
C TYR A 89 -2.27 -15.50 -5.74
N GLU A 90 -3.17 -15.25 -4.79
CA GLU A 90 -4.60 -15.33 -5.06
C GLU A 90 -5.16 -14.08 -5.77
N LEU A 91 -4.49 -12.92 -5.66
CA LEU A 91 -4.89 -11.67 -6.32
C LEU A 91 -4.14 -11.40 -7.63
N LEU A 92 -2.89 -11.85 -7.70
CA LEU A 92 -1.90 -11.67 -8.75
C LEU A 92 -1.14 -12.99 -8.97
N PRO A 93 -1.80 -13.97 -9.60
CA PRO A 93 -1.34 -15.35 -9.67
C PRO A 93 -0.05 -15.56 -10.46
N ASP A 94 0.34 -14.60 -11.30
CA ASP A 94 1.62 -14.63 -11.99
C ASP A 94 2.06 -13.21 -12.37
N LEU A 95 3.05 -12.69 -11.65
CA LEU A 95 3.61 -11.36 -11.91
C LEU A 95 4.33 -11.28 -13.28
N THR A 96 4.72 -12.41 -13.87
CA THR A 96 5.35 -12.44 -15.20
C THR A 96 4.35 -12.18 -16.34
N LEU A 97 3.04 -12.29 -16.06
CA LEU A 97 1.96 -12.01 -17.02
C LEU A 97 1.52 -10.55 -17.03
N LEU A 98 2.13 -9.70 -16.19
CA LEU A 98 1.84 -8.26 -16.19
C LEU A 98 2.31 -7.64 -17.50
N HIS A 99 1.47 -6.79 -18.07
CA HIS A 99 1.87 -5.99 -19.22
C HIS A 99 3.02 -5.05 -18.82
N PRO A 100 4.01 -4.75 -19.70
CA PRO A 100 5.12 -3.84 -19.36
C PRO A 100 4.70 -2.45 -18.85
N ASP A 101 3.55 -1.95 -19.33
CA ASP A 101 2.96 -0.67 -18.90
C ASP A 101 2.10 -0.78 -17.62
N THR A 102 2.02 -1.96 -16.99
CA THR A 102 1.27 -2.16 -15.75
C THR A 102 2.20 -2.03 -14.55
N LEU A 103 1.77 -1.24 -13.56
CA LEU A 103 2.46 -1.06 -12.30
C LEU A 103 1.66 -1.68 -11.16
N VAL A 104 2.30 -2.59 -10.43
CA VAL A 104 1.77 -3.12 -9.16
C VAL A 104 2.66 -2.62 -8.02
N LEU A 105 2.05 -1.98 -7.02
CA LEU A 105 2.72 -1.57 -5.79
C LEU A 105 2.16 -2.39 -4.62
N ILE A 106 3.04 -3.06 -3.88
CA ILE A 106 2.65 -3.86 -2.72
C ILE A 106 3.28 -3.24 -1.48
N THR A 107 2.49 -2.95 -0.46
CA THR A 107 3.02 -2.55 0.85
C THR A 107 2.98 -3.74 1.80
N SER A 108 4.10 -3.97 2.50
CA SER A 108 4.18 -4.99 3.54
C SER A 108 5.04 -4.51 4.70
N ARG A 109 4.81 -5.10 5.87
CA ARG A 109 5.68 -4.96 7.05
C ARG A 109 6.86 -5.92 6.99
N TYR A 110 6.76 -6.97 6.18
CA TYR A 110 7.69 -8.08 6.16
C TYR A 110 8.34 -8.17 4.78
N ARG A 111 9.65 -7.93 4.74
CA ARG A 111 10.43 -8.05 3.51
C ARG A 111 10.32 -9.45 2.89
N ASP A 112 10.37 -10.47 3.73
CA ASP A 112 10.32 -11.87 3.30
C ASP A 112 8.98 -12.20 2.63
N VAL A 113 7.88 -11.58 3.06
CA VAL A 113 6.57 -11.74 2.39
C VAL A 113 6.62 -11.24 0.95
N LEU A 114 7.29 -10.12 0.69
CA LEU A 114 7.44 -9.58 -0.68
C LEU A 114 8.27 -10.53 -1.55
N ILE A 115 9.41 -11.00 -1.04
CA ILE A 115 10.29 -11.94 -1.75
C ILE A 115 9.56 -13.25 -2.03
N SER A 116 8.90 -13.80 -1.01
CA SER A 116 8.08 -15.00 -1.14
C SER A 116 6.86 -14.82 -2.03
N SER A 117 6.47 -13.59 -2.37
CA SER A 117 5.40 -13.30 -3.35
C SER A 117 5.93 -13.18 -4.79
N GLY A 118 7.24 -13.37 -5.00
CA GLY A 118 7.88 -13.24 -6.32
C GLY A 118 8.29 -11.82 -6.70
N VAL A 119 8.31 -10.87 -5.74
CA VAL A 119 8.84 -9.52 -5.98
C VAL A 119 10.37 -9.56 -6.04
N GLU A 120 10.96 -8.99 -7.09
CA GLU A 120 12.40 -8.86 -7.20
C GLU A 120 12.99 -8.00 -6.08
N GLU A 121 14.08 -8.47 -5.47
CA GLU A 121 14.72 -7.81 -4.33
C GLU A 121 15.20 -6.38 -4.65
N SER A 122 15.63 -6.16 -5.90
CA SER A 122 16.02 -4.85 -6.45
C SER A 122 14.86 -3.84 -6.50
N SER A 123 13.62 -4.31 -6.50
CA SER A 123 12.41 -3.48 -6.56
C SER A 123 11.85 -3.15 -5.17
N ILE A 124 12.45 -3.69 -4.10
CA ILE A 124 11.98 -3.47 -2.72
C ILE A 124 12.56 -2.17 -2.16
N TYR A 125 11.67 -1.22 -1.87
CA TYR A 125 12.02 0.03 -1.19
C TYR A 125 11.76 -0.07 0.32
N MET A 126 12.82 0.06 1.12
CA MET A 126 12.73 0.11 2.58
C MET A 126 12.39 1.52 3.06
N LEU A 127 11.12 1.76 3.35
CA LEU A 127 10.68 3.04 3.92
C LEU A 127 11.15 3.18 5.38
N THR A 128 11.99 4.17 5.63
CA THR A 128 12.51 4.53 6.96
C THR A 128 11.67 5.63 7.61
N GLY A 129 11.91 5.87 8.91
CA GLY A 129 11.28 6.96 9.65
C GLY A 129 11.71 8.35 9.18
N LEU A 130 11.05 9.37 9.71
CA LEU A 130 11.34 10.76 9.44
C LEU A 130 12.66 11.20 10.10
N THR A 131 13.29 12.20 9.50
CA THR A 131 14.38 12.94 10.15
C THR A 131 13.85 13.70 11.37
N THR A 132 14.72 14.06 12.32
CA THR A 132 14.32 14.90 13.46
C THR A 132 13.65 16.19 13.02
N GLN A 133 14.14 16.82 11.95
CA GLN A 133 13.54 18.04 11.40
C GLN A 133 12.11 17.80 10.89
N HIS A 134 11.90 16.82 10.00
CA HIS A 134 10.55 16.53 9.48
C HIS A 134 9.61 16.03 10.58
N SER A 135 10.14 15.35 11.59
CA SER A 135 9.37 14.93 12.75
C SER A 135 8.87 16.13 13.56
N HIS A 136 9.74 17.12 13.76
CA HIS A 136 9.39 18.37 14.42
C HIS A 136 8.32 19.14 13.64
N GLU A 137 8.50 19.28 12.32
CA GLU A 137 7.52 19.93 11.44
C GLU A 137 6.17 19.21 11.48
N LEU A 138 6.16 17.87 11.37
CA LEU A 138 4.94 17.07 11.40
C LEU A 138 4.19 17.23 12.74
N PHE A 139 4.90 17.12 13.86
CA PHE A 139 4.33 17.31 15.19
C PHE A 139 3.74 18.71 15.36
N CYS A 140 4.47 19.75 14.93
CA CYS A 140 3.99 21.12 15.04
C CYS A 140 2.77 21.38 14.16
N LEU A 141 2.74 20.80 12.95
CA LEU A 141 1.57 20.90 12.08
C LEU A 141 0.34 20.28 12.74
N HIS A 142 0.48 19.14 13.41
CA HIS A 142 -0.64 18.49 14.12
C HIS A 142 -1.05 19.22 15.40
N SER A 143 -0.09 19.71 16.19
CA SER A 143 -0.35 20.28 17.53
C SER A 143 -0.66 21.77 17.51
N PHE A 144 -0.05 22.53 16.60
CA PHE A 144 -0.11 24.00 16.57
C PHE A 144 -0.64 24.55 15.24
N ASN A 145 -0.96 23.69 14.27
CA ASN A 145 -1.38 24.07 12.92
C ASN A 145 -0.38 24.99 12.19
N ARG A 146 0.91 24.83 12.49
CA ARG A 146 2.04 25.61 11.96
C ARG A 146 3.30 24.73 11.91
N PRO A 147 4.28 24.99 11.05
CA PRO A 147 5.47 24.15 10.93
C PRO A 147 6.45 24.24 12.12
N HIS A 148 6.26 25.23 13.02
CA HIS A 148 7.14 25.49 14.14
C HIS A 148 6.35 25.81 15.41
N ALA A 149 6.92 25.48 16.56
CA ALA A 149 6.34 25.81 17.85
C ALA A 149 6.63 27.28 18.20
N ALA A 150 5.88 27.82 19.16
CA ALA A 150 6.28 29.08 19.77
C ALA A 150 7.58 28.87 20.58
N PRO A 151 8.46 29.87 20.68
CA PRO A 151 9.76 29.72 21.36
C PRO A 151 9.68 29.15 22.78
N ALA A 152 8.58 29.40 23.49
CA ALA A 152 8.34 28.87 24.84
C ALA A 152 8.16 27.34 24.89
N PHE A 153 7.75 26.70 23.79
CA PHE A 153 7.52 25.25 23.70
C PHE A 153 8.63 24.50 22.97
N GLU A 154 9.54 25.20 22.28
CA GLU A 154 10.55 24.58 21.40
C GLU A 154 11.35 23.46 22.10
N SER A 155 11.82 23.72 23.33
CA SER A 155 12.57 22.73 24.10
C SER A 155 11.75 21.49 24.50
N LEU A 156 10.43 21.65 24.68
CA LEU A 156 9.53 20.56 24.99
C LEU A 156 9.22 19.73 23.75
N VAL A 157 8.97 20.39 22.62
CA VAL A 157 8.74 19.74 21.33
C VAL A 157 9.96 18.92 20.92
N GLN A 158 11.17 19.49 21.02
CA GLN A 158 12.40 18.79 20.70
C GLN A 158 12.54 17.49 21.50
N LYS A 159 12.33 17.53 22.82
CA LYS A 159 12.38 16.34 23.69
C LYS A 159 11.32 15.30 23.32
N PHE A 160 10.12 15.74 22.98
CA PHE A 160 9.04 14.84 22.57
C PHE A 160 9.37 14.15 21.24
N VAL A 161 9.82 14.91 20.24
CA VAL A 161 10.20 14.41 18.92
C VAL A 161 11.36 13.43 19.01
N GLU A 162 12.38 13.73 19.82
CA GLU A 162 13.49 12.81 20.11
C GLU A 162 13.01 11.50 20.72
N ALA A 163 12.06 11.56 21.65
CA ALA A 163 11.47 10.37 22.27
C ALA A 163 10.64 9.52 21.26
N CYS A 164 10.05 10.15 20.25
CA CYS A 164 9.28 9.46 19.21
C CYS A 164 10.15 8.76 18.15
N GLY A 165 11.45 9.06 18.10
CA GLY A 165 12.43 8.34 17.27
C GLY A 165 12.14 8.37 15.76
N GLY A 166 11.49 9.43 15.28
CA GLY A 166 11.18 9.60 13.85
C GLY A 166 10.02 8.76 13.33
N LEU A 167 9.22 8.12 14.20
CA LEU A 167 8.04 7.35 13.78
C LEU A 167 6.84 8.29 13.57
N PRO A 168 6.32 8.48 12.34
CA PRO A 168 5.16 9.33 12.08
C PRO A 168 3.95 9.05 12.95
N LEU A 169 3.63 7.78 13.21
CA LEU A 169 2.47 7.40 14.01
C LEU A 169 2.56 7.85 15.48
N SER A 170 3.75 8.15 15.99
CA SER A 170 3.97 8.60 17.37
C SER A 170 3.96 10.12 17.53
N LEU A 171 3.98 10.87 16.41
CA LEU A 171 4.04 12.34 16.35
C LEU A 171 2.64 12.92 16.20
#